data_AF-A0A397J229-F1
#
_entry.id   AF-A0A397J229-F1
#
_cell.length_a   1.000
_cell.length_b   1.000
_cell.length_c   1.000
_cell.angle_alpha   90.00
_cell.angle_beta   90.00
_cell.angle_gamma   90.00
#
_symmetry.space_group_name_H-M   'P 1'
#
loop_
_entity.id
_entity.type
_entity.pdbx_description
1 polymer ?
#
loop_
_entity_poly.entity_id
_entity_poly.type
_entity_poly.pdbx_seq_one_letter_code
_entity_poly.pdbx_strand_id
1 'polypeptide(L)'
;MIFLFLFHKNIEFAFFVNKGGWRSRPDWIIYWEGTPTSFALMHPYILAFEPSFIEVRNVETGLLEQIIEGHNMRCLYSDSLGNIVVATNDPVTDSSEVFSLKFVNGRRGSLQSKATSVSATGFDDHSNHNNYNDYNNFD
;
A
#
# COMPACT_ATOMS: atom_id res chain seq x y z
N MET A 1 6.89 5.50 -18.91
CA MET A 1 6.51 4.09 -18.71
C MET A 1 7.65 3.42 -17.97
N ILE A 2 7.52 3.32 -16.65
CA ILE A 2 8.46 2.62 -15.77
C ILE A 2 7.97 1.18 -15.75
N PHE A 3 8.70 0.25 -16.37
CA PHE A 3 8.44 -1.16 -16.12
C PHE A 3 9.34 -1.59 -14.98
N LEU A 4 8.69 -1.82 -13.84
CA LEU A 4 9.29 -2.45 -12.68
C LEU A 4 9.46 -3.94 -13.01
N PHE A 5 10.70 -4.43 -13.09
CA PHE A 5 10.94 -5.86 -13.18
C PHE A 5 10.67 -6.49 -11.82
N LEU A 6 9.50 -7.11 -11.69
CA LEU A 6 9.05 -7.87 -10.53
C LEU A 6 9.52 -9.32 -10.69
N PHE A 7 10.72 -9.66 -10.23
CA PHE A 7 11.01 -11.06 -9.89
C PHE A 7 10.73 -11.27 -8.41
N HIS A 8 9.98 -12.34 -8.15
CA HIS A 8 9.38 -12.69 -6.88
C HIS A 8 10.41 -12.68 -5.73
N LYS A 9 10.09 -11.89 -4.69
CA LYS A 9 10.82 -11.68 -3.43
C LYS A 9 12.02 -10.73 -3.55
N ASN A 10 11.76 -9.49 -3.10
CA ASN A 10 12.72 -8.41 -2.85
C ASN A 10 13.03 -7.56 -4.08
N ILE A 11 12.19 -6.54 -4.28
CA ILE A 11 12.43 -5.49 -5.26
C ILE A 11 13.35 -4.47 -4.58
N GLU A 12 14.63 -4.53 -4.89
CA GLU A 12 15.64 -3.67 -4.26
C GLU A 12 15.84 -2.35 -5.01
N PHE A 13 15.49 -2.30 -6.31
CA PHE A 13 15.75 -1.12 -7.13
C PHE A 13 14.74 -0.93 -8.28
N ALA A 14 14.75 0.26 -8.88
CA ALA A 14 13.99 0.60 -10.07
C ALA A 14 14.83 1.43 -11.06
N PHE A 15 14.60 1.22 -12.35
CA PHE A 15 15.27 1.95 -13.44
C PHE A 15 14.33 2.11 -14.62
N PHE A 16 14.62 3.07 -15.51
CA PHE A 16 13.82 3.27 -16.72
C PHE A 16 14.22 2.30 -17.82
N VAL A 17 13.22 1.75 -18.50
CA VAL A 17 13.38 1.01 -19.77
C VAL A 17 12.66 1.71 -20.91
N ASN A 18 13.13 1.47 -22.13
CA ASN A 18 12.43 1.90 -23.35
C ASN A 18 11.37 0.86 -23.77
N LYS A 19 10.66 1.13 -24.88
CA LYS A 19 9.64 0.21 -25.42
C LYS A 19 10.19 -1.16 -25.81
N GLY A 20 11.49 -1.28 -26.06
CA GLY A 20 12.18 -2.53 -26.36
C GLY A 20 12.69 -3.26 -25.12
N GLY A 21 12.41 -2.78 -23.90
CA GLY A 21 12.85 -3.41 -22.66
C GLY A 21 14.29 -3.09 -22.24
N TRP A 22 15.01 -2.28 -23.03
CA TRP A 22 16.39 -1.88 -22.71
C TRP A 22 16.42 -0.72 -21.75
N ARG A 23 17.39 -0.70 -20.82
CA ARG A 23 17.62 0.43 -19.93
C ARG A 23 17.81 1.70 -20.74
N SER A 24 17.02 2.73 -20.46
CA SER A 24 16.99 3.99 -21.22
C SER A 24 17.71 5.14 -20.52
N ARG A 25 17.89 5.05 -19.20
CA ARG A 25 18.65 6.02 -18.39
C ARG A 25 19.71 5.28 -17.57
N PRO A 26 20.96 5.16 -18.06
CA PRO A 26 22.00 4.34 -17.44
C PRO A 26 22.47 4.85 -16.08
N ASP A 27 22.43 6.15 -15.85
CA ASP A 27 22.85 6.76 -14.58
C ASP A 27 21.71 6.92 -13.57
N TRP A 28 20.47 6.64 -14.00
CA TRP A 28 19.29 6.78 -13.15
C TRP A 28 18.91 5.43 -12.58
N ILE A 29 18.86 5.35 -11.25
CA ILE A 29 18.41 4.18 -10.49
C ILE A 29 17.87 4.66 -9.14
N ILE A 30 16.78 4.06 -8.70
CA ILE A 30 16.33 4.14 -7.31
C ILE A 30 16.77 2.85 -6.64
N TYR A 31 17.41 2.95 -5.48
CA TYR A 31 17.49 1.86 -4.51
C TYR A 31 16.46 2.17 -3.42
N TRP A 32 15.58 1.22 -3.13
CA TRP A 32 14.55 1.39 -2.11
C TRP A 32 15.18 1.28 -0.73
N GLU A 33 14.68 2.04 0.24
CA GLU A 33 15.18 1.97 1.63
C GLU A 33 14.70 0.69 2.34
N GLY A 34 13.55 0.17 1.92
CA GLY A 34 12.94 -1.04 2.49
C GLY A 34 12.80 -2.17 1.47
N THR A 35 11.86 -3.08 1.76
CA THR A 35 11.44 -4.14 0.83
C THR A 35 9.98 -3.91 0.44
N PRO A 36 9.72 -3.00 -0.52
CA PRO A 36 8.35 -2.68 -0.89
C PRO A 36 7.62 -3.89 -1.46
N THR A 37 6.36 -4.03 -1.09
CA THR A 37 5.47 -5.13 -1.51
C THR A 37 4.56 -4.73 -2.65
N SER A 38 4.30 -3.43 -2.81
CA SER A 38 3.52 -2.87 -3.92
C SER A 38 3.95 -1.43 -4.22
N PHE A 39 3.50 -0.91 -5.36
CA PHE A 39 3.85 0.42 -5.84
C PHE A 39 2.63 1.13 -6.42
N ALA A 40 2.61 2.46 -6.34
CA ALA A 40 1.67 3.30 -7.06
C ALA A 40 2.44 4.41 -7.80
N LEU A 41 2.08 4.62 -9.07
CA LEU A 41 2.61 5.73 -9.86
C LEU A 41 1.60 6.86 -9.85
N MET A 42 2.02 8.02 -9.34
CA MET A 42 1.21 9.22 -9.30
C MET A 42 2.11 10.41 -9.61
N HIS A 43 2.23 10.71 -10.90
CA HIS A 43 3.21 11.69 -11.40
C HIS A 43 3.12 13.04 -10.66
N PRO A 44 4.25 13.63 -10.23
CA PRO A 44 5.63 13.25 -10.54
C PRO A 44 6.26 12.22 -9.59
N TYR A 45 5.45 11.46 -8.85
CA TYR A 45 5.91 10.59 -7.76
C TYR A 45 5.66 9.11 -8.01
N ILE A 46 6.54 8.29 -7.46
CA ILE A 46 6.34 6.87 -7.26
C ILE A 46 6.30 6.60 -5.75
N LEU A 47 5.30 5.85 -5.32
CA LEU A 47 5.12 5.43 -3.95
C LEU A 47 5.48 3.96 -3.85
N ALA A 48 6.35 3.61 -2.92
CA ALA A 48 6.71 2.23 -2.60
C ALA A 48 6.15 1.87 -1.23
N PHE A 49 5.29 0.85 -1.17
CA PHE A 49 4.60 0.45 0.06
C PHE A 49 5.36 -0.69 0.73
N GLU A 50 6.01 -0.38 1.85
CA GLU A 50 6.60 -1.34 2.77
C GLU A 50 5.65 -1.47 3.99
N PRO A 51 5.58 -2.63 4.67
CA PRO A 51 4.69 -2.81 5.82
C PRO A 51 4.79 -1.75 6.93
N SER A 52 5.94 -1.13 7.14
CA SER A 52 6.19 -0.16 8.21
C SER A 52 6.19 1.30 7.69
N PHE A 53 6.33 1.52 6.38
CA PHE A 53 6.28 2.87 5.81
C PHE A 53 5.95 2.90 4.31
N ILE A 54 5.55 4.08 3.85
CA ILE A 54 5.44 4.41 2.42
C ILE A 54 6.57 5.35 2.05
N GLU A 55 7.37 4.93 1.09
CA GLU A 55 8.46 5.70 0.51
C GLU A 55 7.97 6.50 -0.69
N VAL A 56 8.12 7.83 -0.65
CA VAL A 56 7.69 8.72 -1.73
C VAL A 56 8.91 9.27 -2.44
N ARG A 57 9.11 8.86 -3.69
CA ARG A 57 10.24 9.31 -4.51
C ARG A 57 9.79 10.11 -5.72
N ASN A 58 10.58 11.11 -6.07
CA ASN A 58 10.42 11.84 -7.33
C ASN A 58 10.85 10.95 -8.50
N VAL A 59 9.99 10.79 -9.49
CA VAL A 59 10.22 9.91 -10.65
C VAL A 59 11.34 10.43 -11.55
N GLU A 60 11.53 11.74 -11.64
CA GLU A 60 12.54 12.31 -12.53
C GLU A 60 13.91 12.33 -11.88
N THR A 61 13.99 12.71 -10.60
CA THR A 61 15.28 12.84 -9.89
C THR A 61 15.70 11.59 -9.12
N GLY A 62 14.78 10.68 -8.82
CA GLY A 62 15.03 9.50 -7.97
C GLY A 62 15.23 9.83 -6.49
N LEU A 63 15.09 11.10 -6.09
CA LEU A 63 15.27 11.53 -4.71
C LEU A 63 14.09 11.10 -3.85
N LEU A 64 14.40 10.68 -2.62
CA LEU A 64 13.44 10.49 -1.55
C LEU A 64 12.92 11.86 -1.10
N GLU A 65 11.62 12.11 -1.28
CA GLU A 65 11.00 13.37 -0.86
C GLU A 65 10.24 13.23 0.46
N GLN A 66 9.71 12.04 0.78
CA GLN A 66 8.97 11.81 2.02
C GLN A 66 8.96 10.34 2.42
N ILE A 67 8.95 10.09 3.73
CA ILE A 67 8.58 8.81 4.35
C ILE A 67 7.28 9.04 5.12
N ILE A 68 6.31 8.15 4.94
CA ILE A 68 5.06 8.13 5.71
C ILE A 68 5.07 6.85 6.54
N GLU A 69 5.28 6.98 7.84
CA GLU A 69 5.35 5.84 8.76
C GLU A 69 3.95 5.29 9.07
N GLY A 70 3.88 3.99 9.35
CA GLY A 70 2.67 3.31 9.78
C GLY A 70 2.92 1.87 10.19
N HIS A 71 1.86 1.08 10.34
CA HIS A 71 1.97 -0.33 10.72
C HIS A 71 1.11 -1.19 9.81
N ASN A 72 1.69 -2.24 9.23
CA ASN A 72 1.05 -3.09 8.23
C ASN A 72 0.41 -2.32 7.05
N MET A 73 1.16 -1.34 6.53
CA MET A 73 0.70 -0.47 5.44
C MET A 73 0.55 -1.24 4.13
N ARG A 74 -0.61 -1.11 3.49
CA ARG A 74 -0.95 -1.83 2.25
C ARG A 74 -1.71 -0.92 1.28
N CYS A 75 -1.24 -0.85 0.03
CA CYS A 75 -2.00 -0.21 -1.04
C CYS A 75 -3.21 -1.09 -1.40
N LEU A 76 -4.42 -0.56 -1.23
CA LEU A 76 -5.66 -1.25 -1.60
C LEU A 76 -6.10 -0.90 -3.02
N TYR A 77 -5.86 0.34 -3.44
CA TYR A 77 -6.27 0.85 -4.74
C TYR A 77 -5.39 2.02 -5.17
N SER A 78 -5.08 2.08 -6.45
CA SER A 78 -4.47 3.23 -7.09
C SER A 78 -4.94 3.36 -8.54
N ASP A 79 -5.19 4.58 -9.01
CA ASP A 79 -5.47 4.86 -10.42
C ASP A 79 -4.60 5.96 -11.03
N SER A 80 -4.74 6.16 -12.34
CA SER A 80 -3.98 7.17 -13.08
C SER A 80 -4.35 8.62 -12.74
N LEU A 81 -5.45 8.85 -12.00
CA LEU A 81 -5.88 10.17 -11.56
C LEU A 81 -5.26 10.56 -10.21
N GLY A 82 -4.47 9.66 -9.60
CA GLY A 82 -3.81 9.91 -8.32
C GLY A 82 -4.71 9.65 -7.11
N ASN A 83 -5.80 8.90 -7.29
CA ASN A 83 -6.53 8.39 -6.14
C ASN A 83 -5.76 7.19 -5.59
N ILE A 84 -5.31 7.27 -4.35
CA ILE A 84 -4.62 6.19 -3.66
C ILE A 84 -5.32 5.91 -2.34
N VAL A 85 -5.70 4.65 -2.13
CA VAL A 85 -6.33 4.18 -0.90
C VAL A 85 -5.41 3.18 -0.22
N VAL A 86 -5.16 3.42 1.07
CA VAL A 86 -4.20 2.68 1.88
C VAL A 86 -4.90 2.11 3.11
N ALA A 87 -4.63 0.85 3.42
CA ALA A 87 -4.93 0.27 4.72
C ALA A 87 -3.70 0.33 5.64
N THR A 88 -3.93 0.54 6.92
CA THR A 88 -2.94 0.44 8.00
C THR A 88 -3.61 -0.19 9.21
N ASN A 89 -2.82 -0.71 10.14
CA ASN A 89 -3.28 -1.15 11.45
C ASN A 89 -2.85 -0.13 12.51
N ASP A 90 -3.66 0.04 13.54
CA ASP A 90 -3.23 0.67 14.79
C ASP A 90 -2.24 -0.26 15.49
N PRO A 91 -1.04 0.21 15.88
CA PRO A 91 0.00 -0.65 16.43
C PRO A 91 -0.33 -1.22 17.82
N VAL A 92 -1.35 -0.71 18.52
CA VAL A 92 -1.74 -1.14 19.87
C VAL A 92 -2.97 -2.03 19.82
N THR A 93 -4.00 -1.63 19.09
CA THR A 93 -5.29 -2.33 19.05
C THR A 93 -5.40 -3.34 17.91
N ASP A 94 -4.47 -3.31 16.95
CA ASP A 94 -4.51 -4.04 15.67
C ASP A 94 -5.76 -3.74 14.82
N SER A 95 -6.51 -2.69 15.17
CA SER A 95 -7.67 -2.29 14.38
C SER A 95 -7.21 -1.77 13.02
N SER A 96 -7.88 -2.22 11.96
CA SER A 96 -7.59 -1.75 10.61
C SER A 96 -8.27 -0.42 10.33
N GLU A 97 -7.50 0.52 9.78
CA GLU A 97 -7.96 1.81 9.29
C GLU A 97 -7.67 1.95 7.79
N VAL A 98 -8.49 2.75 7.11
CA VAL A 98 -8.29 3.08 5.69
C VAL A 98 -8.21 4.59 5.52
N PHE A 99 -7.25 5.04 4.73
CA PHE A 99 -7.10 6.46 4.42
C PHE A 99 -6.78 6.66 2.93
N SER A 100 -7.04 7.88 2.46
CA SER A 100 -6.65 8.27 1.10
C SER A 100 -5.44 9.20 1.16
N LEU A 101 -4.46 8.97 0.30
CA LEU A 101 -3.36 9.91 0.07
C LEU A 101 -3.79 10.93 -0.97
N LYS A 102 -3.53 12.22 -0.70
CA LYS A 102 -3.78 13.33 -1.64
C LYS A 102 -2.63 14.32 -1.60
N PHE A 103 -2.37 14.98 -2.73
CA PHE A 103 -1.47 16.12 -2.77
C PHE A 103 -2.09 17.35 -2.15
N VAL A 104 -1.30 18.05 -1.35
CA VAL A 104 -1.63 19.40 -0.89
C VAL A 104 -0.92 20.40 -1.80
N ASN A 105 -1.68 21.03 -2.70
CA ASN A 105 -1.16 22.12 -3.52
C ASN A 105 -0.87 23.33 -2.62
N GLY A 106 0.40 23.63 -2.34
CA GLY A 106 0.73 24.85 -1.60
C GLY A 106 2.21 25.07 -1.27
N ARG A 107 2.97 24.02 -0.95
CA ARG A 107 4.43 24.11 -0.75
C ARG A 107 5.02 22.74 -1.12
N ARG A 108 5.92 22.70 -2.11
CA ARG A 108 6.67 21.52 -2.60
C ARG A 108 6.12 20.16 -2.14
N GLY A 109 5.29 19.53 -2.97
CA GLY A 109 5.29 18.07 -3.09
C GLY A 109 4.82 17.20 -1.92
N SER A 110 4.33 17.74 -0.80
CA SER A 110 3.99 16.89 0.34
C SER A 110 2.68 16.13 0.11
N LEU A 111 2.73 14.80 0.31
CA LEU A 111 1.54 13.98 0.46
C LEU A 111 1.01 14.10 1.89
N GLN A 112 -0.29 14.33 2.03
CA GLN A 112 -0.97 14.19 3.31
C GLN A 112 -1.98 13.05 3.23
N SER A 113 -2.05 12.28 4.31
CA SER A 113 -3.11 11.31 4.51
C SER A 113 -4.36 12.05 5.00
N LYS A 114 -5.50 11.68 4.41
CA LYS A 114 -6.80 11.99 4.99
C LYS A 114 -7.44 10.67 5.40
N ALA A 115 -7.50 10.43 6.71
CA ALA A 115 -8.15 9.26 7.27
C ALA A 115 -9.66 9.33 7.02
N THR A 116 -10.22 8.23 6.52
CA THR A 116 -11.66 7.99 6.51
C THR A 116 -11.86 6.73 7.33
N SER A 117 -12.09 6.87 8.63
CA SER A 117 -12.31 5.72 9.51
C SER A 117 -13.55 4.97 9.04
N VAL A 118 -13.36 3.75 8.54
CA VAL A 118 -14.45 2.79 8.35
C VAL A 118 -14.18 1.66 9.33
N SER A 119 -14.81 1.72 10.49
CA SER A 119 -14.73 0.67 11.50
C SER A 119 -15.58 -0.52 11.03
N ALA A 120 -14.93 -1.55 10.50
CA ALA A 120 -15.55 -2.86 10.33
C ALA A 120 -15.65 -3.50 11.72
N THR A 121 -16.76 -3.28 12.42
CA THR A 121 -17.11 -4.14 13.56
C THR A 121 -17.41 -5.52 13.02
N GLY A 122 -16.82 -6.55 13.64
CA GLY A 122 -16.89 -7.93 13.18
C GLY A 122 -18.33 -8.39 12.98
N PHE A 123 -18.54 -9.26 11.99
CA PHE A 123 -19.77 -10.05 11.89
C PHE A 123 -19.91 -10.90 13.16
N ASP A 124 -20.84 -10.54 14.05
CA ASP A 124 -21.29 -11.42 15.12
C ASP A 124 -22.05 -12.59 14.49
N ASP A 125 -21.35 -13.71 14.32
CA ASP A 125 -21.96 -14.95 13.85
C ASP A 125 -22.69 -15.62 15.03
N HIS A 126 -23.82 -15.04 15.43
CA HIS A 126 -24.77 -15.67 16.34
C HIS A 126 -25.52 -16.80 15.59
N SER A 127 -24.78 -17.86 15.24
CA SER A 127 -25.38 -19.14 14.88
C SER A 127 -25.92 -19.80 16.16
N ASN A 128 -27.22 -19.65 16.35
CA ASN A 128 -27.99 -20.27 17.42
C ASN A 128 -28.03 -21.79 17.19
N HIS A 129 -27.02 -22.52 17.66
CA HIS A 129 -27.00 -23.98 17.59
C HIS A 129 -27.88 -24.56 18.71
N ASN A 130 -29.20 -24.57 18.49
CA ASN A 130 -30.15 -25.24 19.36
C ASN A 130 -29.96 -26.77 19.25
N ASN A 131 -29.48 -27.36 20.34
CA ASN A 131 -29.72 -28.71 20.86
C ASN A 131 -30.18 -29.80 19.88
N TYR A 132 -29.25 -30.70 19.53
CA TYR A 132 -29.59 -32.06 19.12
C TYR A 132 -29.40 -32.99 20.33
N ASN A 133 -30.44 -33.11 21.15
CA ASN A 133 -30.56 -34.15 22.18
C ASN A 133 -31.87 -34.90 21.92
N ASP A 134 -31.83 -35.89 21.02
CA ASP A 134 -32.85 -36.94 20.94
C ASP A 134 -32.15 -38.27 20.63
N TYR A 135 -31.50 -38.82 21.65
CA TYR A 135 -31.29 -40.25 21.80
C TYR A 135 -31.75 -40.60 23.20
N ASN A 136 -32.94 -41.21 23.30
CA ASN A 136 -33.34 -42.27 24.23
C ASN A 136 -34.86 -42.26 24.41
N ASN A 137 -35.56 -43.13 23.68
CA ASN A 137 -36.63 -43.98 24.21
C ASN A 137 -37.12 -44.91 23.09
N PHE A 138 -36.51 -46.09 23.02
CA PHE A 138 -37.17 -47.28 22.49
C PHE A 138 -37.93 -47.90 23.66
N ASP A 139 -39.26 -47.95 23.54
CA ASP A 139 -40.14 -48.99 24.07
C ASP A 139 -41.35 -49.10 23.13
#